data_AF-A0A4V0XI50-F1
#
_entry.id   AF-A0A4V0XI50-F1
#
_cell.length_a   1.000
_cell.length_b   1.000
_cell.length_c   1.000
_cell.angle_alpha   90.00
_cell.angle_beta   90.00
_cell.angle_gamma   90.00
#
_symmetry.space_group_name_H-M   'P 1'
#
loop_
_entity.id
_entity.type
_entity.pdbx_description
1 polymer ?
#
loop_
_entity_poly.entity_id
_entity_poly.type
_entity_poly.pdbx_seq_one_letter_code
_entity_poly.pdbx_strand_id
1 'polypeptide(L)'
;MYAVLLILLFTLLCDSTAAADGQTRPSPSDQQLQFWLQNMVWHHRYSTAEICQVTGLSPEQLQQRLTAFGISDDTRPPRPADRLLLLPYPGGRHPRIGFLDGAIEPQRETKLSAFCPWDDHSYAVLDFPEALWSNLGLTYLAHTHIDTIWSRQGITLPQLEWVANGENGWTSERTLPNGIRIGTTATAHQDHIELMMWLHNGTDKPLSDLRVQNCVMLKAAAGFTQQNNDNKLIRGNYAAARSADGQRWIITAWDPLHRAWANAPCPCLHSDPQFPDCAPGQTQYLRGWFSFYQGSDPDGELARIEATGWKQRPLRHRTANVTGTICDADTGTPLAARLYVQRLDDPQQPFFFATSLNPQSTAVAYNRQVPGTESQERHVSLSAEPFQVQLPPGTYRVTAVRGKEYLPATAEFTVLADQPADLQLKLQRFVQMTELGWYSGDVHLHRPMAEVPTLLMSEDLNVGLPMNYWVRDSREIPAASGPALSPEPVFVSPTHVILPMNTEYEIFSVAGQSSLADKIRVPEMDPE
;
A
#
# COMPACT_ATOMS: atom_id res chain seq x y z
N MET A 1 -38.42 -12.09 67.19
CA MET A 1 -38.97 -12.46 65.87
C MET A 1 -38.99 -11.20 65.01
N TYR A 2 -37.86 -10.91 64.35
CA TYR A 2 -37.74 -9.85 63.35
C TYR A 2 -36.82 -10.37 62.26
N ALA A 3 -37.34 -10.40 61.03
CA ALA A 3 -36.71 -10.95 59.85
C ALA A 3 -35.64 -9.99 59.31
N VAL A 4 -34.47 -10.52 58.97
CA VAL A 4 -33.44 -9.84 58.17
C VAL A 4 -33.51 -10.44 56.77
N LEU A 5 -33.86 -9.60 55.81
CA LEU A 5 -33.92 -9.90 54.38
C LEU A 5 -32.48 -9.84 53.82
N LEU A 6 -31.88 -11.00 53.55
CA LEU A 6 -30.58 -11.09 52.85
C LEU A 6 -30.87 -11.23 51.35
N ILE A 7 -30.70 -10.14 50.61
CA ILE A 7 -30.71 -10.15 49.14
C ILE A 7 -29.32 -10.58 48.68
N LEU A 8 -29.22 -11.81 48.18
CA LEU A 8 -28.05 -12.30 47.45
C LEU A 8 -28.02 -11.63 46.07
N LEU A 9 -27.13 -10.64 45.89
CA LEU A 9 -26.71 -10.19 44.57
C LEU A 9 -25.84 -11.27 43.94
N PHE A 10 -26.39 -12.05 43.02
CA PHE A 10 -25.62 -12.79 42.04
C PHE A 10 -25.04 -11.79 41.03
N THR A 11 -23.78 -11.38 41.23
CA THR A 11 -22.98 -10.76 40.19
C THR A 11 -22.66 -11.82 39.14
N LEU A 12 -23.46 -11.87 38.08
CA LEU A 12 -23.03 -12.43 36.80
C LEU A 12 -21.87 -11.58 36.31
N LEU A 13 -20.64 -12.02 36.63
CA LEU A 13 -19.47 -11.68 35.84
C LEU A 13 -19.76 -12.21 34.43
N CYS A 14 -20.24 -11.32 33.58
CA CYS A 14 -20.32 -11.57 32.16
C CYS A 14 -18.88 -11.55 31.65
N ASP A 15 -18.21 -12.71 31.72
CA ASP A 15 -16.98 -12.97 30.99
C ASP A 15 -17.25 -12.69 29.52
N SER A 16 -16.92 -11.48 29.09
CA SER A 16 -16.98 -11.05 27.71
C SER A 16 -15.73 -11.57 26.99
N THR A 17 -15.51 -12.88 27.05
CA THR A 17 -14.66 -13.56 26.07
C THR A 17 -15.57 -14.06 24.97
N ALA A 18 -16.21 -13.13 24.25
CA ALA A 18 -16.60 -13.42 22.88
C ALA A 18 -15.28 -13.78 22.19
N ALA A 19 -15.12 -15.04 21.80
CA ALA A 19 -13.99 -15.46 20.98
C ALA A 19 -13.88 -14.47 19.83
N ALA A 20 -12.76 -13.75 19.74
CA ALA A 20 -12.55 -12.78 18.68
C ALA A 20 -12.73 -13.52 17.35
N ASP A 21 -13.55 -12.97 16.45
CA ASP A 21 -13.67 -13.44 15.07
C ASP A 21 -12.26 -13.50 14.47
N GLY A 22 -11.87 -14.61 13.84
CA GLY A 22 -10.54 -14.77 13.22
C GLY A 22 -10.24 -13.71 12.15
N GLN A 23 -11.27 -13.00 11.70
CA GLN A 23 -11.18 -11.88 10.76
C GLN A 23 -11.08 -10.49 11.40
N THR A 24 -11.19 -10.36 12.73
CA THR A 24 -10.94 -9.08 13.41
C THR A 24 -9.46 -8.68 13.25
N ARG A 25 -9.25 -7.39 12.99
CA ARG A 25 -7.96 -6.76 12.65
C ARG A 25 -7.85 -5.40 13.35
N PRO A 26 -7.50 -5.38 14.65
CA PRO A 26 -7.26 -4.14 15.36
C PRO A 26 -6.10 -3.38 14.72
N SER A 27 -6.27 -2.07 14.51
CA SER A 27 -5.21 -1.23 13.95
C SER A 27 -4.21 -0.82 15.04
N PRO A 28 -2.89 -0.96 14.81
CA PRO A 28 -1.84 -0.63 15.79
C PRO A 28 -1.59 0.88 15.94
N SER A 29 -2.11 1.71 15.05
CA SER A 29 -1.96 3.17 15.09
C SER A 29 -3.18 3.89 14.52
N ASP A 30 -3.35 5.16 14.90
CA ASP A 30 -4.41 6.02 14.37
C ASP A 30 -4.26 6.23 12.85
N GLN A 31 -3.04 6.24 12.31
CA GLN A 31 -2.80 6.33 10.86
C GLN A 31 -3.34 5.11 10.11
N GLN A 32 -3.04 3.90 10.60
CA GLN A 32 -3.56 2.68 9.97
C GLN A 32 -5.07 2.57 10.16
N LEU A 33 -5.58 2.97 11.34
CA LEU A 33 -7.02 2.99 11.59
C LEU A 33 -7.74 3.95 10.63
N GLN A 34 -7.20 5.16 10.44
CA GLN A 34 -7.75 6.15 9.51
C GLN A 34 -7.80 5.60 8.09
N PHE A 35 -6.70 4.99 7.60
CA PHE A 35 -6.66 4.34 6.29
C PHE A 35 -7.77 3.29 6.13
N TRP A 36 -7.94 2.40 7.12
CA TRP A 36 -8.96 1.36 7.06
C TRP A 36 -10.38 1.92 7.13
N LEU A 37 -10.63 2.93 7.97
CA LEU A 37 -11.93 3.59 8.04
C LEU A 37 -12.28 4.30 6.73
N GLN A 38 -11.32 4.99 6.11
CA GLN A 38 -11.49 5.58 4.78
C GLN A 38 -11.82 4.50 3.74
N ASN A 39 -11.06 3.39 3.73
CA ASN A 39 -11.28 2.27 2.81
C ASN A 39 -12.69 1.66 2.97
N MET A 40 -13.13 1.44 4.22
CA MET A 40 -14.42 0.84 4.53
C MET A 40 -15.60 1.77 4.28
N VAL A 41 -15.53 3.03 4.73
CA VAL A 41 -16.64 4.00 4.60
C VAL A 41 -16.72 4.54 3.18
N TRP A 42 -15.61 5.07 2.65
CA TRP A 42 -15.62 5.70 1.35
C TRP A 42 -15.74 4.67 0.23
N HIS A 43 -14.94 3.61 0.21
CA HIS A 43 -14.88 2.80 -1.01
C HIS A 43 -15.78 1.58 -0.94
N HIS A 44 -15.76 0.84 0.17
CA HIS A 44 -16.50 -0.41 0.29
C HIS A 44 -17.91 -0.26 0.87
N ARG A 45 -18.27 0.92 1.39
CA ARG A 45 -19.58 1.22 2.02
C ARG A 45 -19.96 0.19 3.09
N TYR A 46 -19.05 -0.05 4.03
CA TYR A 46 -19.32 -0.91 5.17
C TYR A 46 -20.33 -0.23 6.09
N SER A 47 -21.27 -1.01 6.61
CA SER A 47 -22.14 -0.61 7.71
C SER A 47 -21.33 -0.49 9.00
N THR A 48 -21.86 0.26 9.98
CA THR A 48 -21.30 0.36 11.33
C THR A 48 -20.98 -1.00 11.93
N ALA A 49 -21.89 -1.98 11.79
CA ALA A 49 -21.70 -3.33 12.32
C ALA A 49 -20.50 -4.04 11.67
N GLU A 50 -20.35 -3.93 10.34
CA GLU A 50 -19.23 -4.53 9.61
C GLU A 50 -17.89 -3.88 9.98
N ILE A 51 -17.87 -2.55 10.15
CA ILE A 51 -16.65 -1.85 10.59
C ILE A 51 -16.26 -2.29 12.00
N CYS A 52 -17.22 -2.37 12.92
CA CYS A 52 -16.99 -2.85 14.29
C CYS A 52 -16.47 -4.29 14.31
N GLN A 53 -17.03 -5.19 13.50
CA GLN A 53 -16.56 -6.58 13.36
C GLN A 53 -15.09 -6.64 12.90
N VAL A 54 -14.74 -5.87 11.86
CA VAL A 54 -13.37 -5.86 11.31
C VAL A 54 -12.39 -5.19 12.25
N THR A 55 -12.74 -4.06 12.86
CA THR A 55 -11.79 -3.26 13.66
C THR A 55 -11.70 -3.68 15.12
N GLY A 56 -12.73 -4.35 15.65
CA GLY A 56 -12.90 -4.61 17.08
C GLY A 56 -13.33 -3.38 17.89
N LEU A 57 -13.64 -2.25 17.25
CA LEU A 57 -14.14 -1.04 17.93
C LEU A 57 -15.60 -1.20 18.37
N SER A 58 -15.96 -0.61 19.51
CA SER A 58 -17.37 -0.39 19.87
C SER A 58 -18.01 0.65 18.93
N PRO A 59 -19.34 0.67 18.78
CA PRO A 59 -20.03 1.69 17.99
C PRO A 59 -19.71 3.13 18.42
N GLU A 60 -19.56 3.38 19.73
CA GLU A 60 -19.22 4.69 20.28
C GLU A 60 -17.79 5.09 19.93
N GLN A 61 -16.84 4.15 20.06
CA GLN A 61 -15.46 4.38 19.66
C GLN A 61 -15.35 4.64 18.16
N LEU A 62 -16.08 3.89 17.34
CA LEU A 62 -16.13 4.11 15.89
C LEU A 62 -16.65 5.53 15.57
N GLN A 63 -17.76 5.95 16.18
CA GLN A 63 -18.30 7.29 15.93
C GLN A 63 -17.32 8.40 16.33
N GLN A 64 -16.62 8.24 17.46
CA GLN A 64 -15.57 9.16 17.89
C GLN A 64 -14.43 9.25 16.87
N ARG A 65 -13.96 8.10 16.36
CA ARG A 65 -12.86 8.04 15.39
C ARG A 65 -13.27 8.59 14.03
N LEU A 66 -14.46 8.29 13.53
CA LEU A 66 -14.99 8.88 12.29
C LEU A 66 -15.09 10.40 12.39
N THR A 67 -15.55 10.92 13.54
CA THR A 67 -15.63 12.36 13.78
C THR A 67 -14.24 12.99 13.85
N ALA A 68 -13.31 12.38 14.61
CA ALA A 68 -11.95 12.88 14.77
C ALA A 68 -11.15 12.90 13.45
N PHE A 69 -11.38 11.93 12.57
CA PHE A 69 -10.72 11.85 11.27
C PHE A 69 -11.48 12.57 10.14
N GLY A 70 -12.67 13.11 10.42
CA GLY A 70 -13.52 13.75 9.40
C GLY A 70 -13.97 12.79 8.30
N ILE A 71 -14.31 11.55 8.63
CA ILE A 71 -14.71 10.51 7.66
C ILE A 71 -16.23 10.36 7.64
N SER A 72 -16.82 10.58 6.47
CA SER A 72 -18.24 10.42 6.15
C SER A 72 -18.42 10.15 4.65
N ASP A 73 -19.64 9.84 4.20
CA ASP A 73 -19.92 9.68 2.77
C ASP A 73 -19.66 10.98 1.98
N ASP A 74 -19.95 12.14 2.59
CA ASP A 74 -19.78 13.47 1.99
C ASP A 74 -18.31 13.91 1.85
N THR A 75 -17.39 13.27 2.58
CA THR A 75 -15.95 13.58 2.55
C THR A 75 -15.15 12.63 1.64
N ARG A 76 -15.85 11.75 0.92
CA ARG A 76 -15.24 10.80 -0.03
C ARG A 76 -14.51 11.57 -1.15
N PRO A 77 -13.22 11.27 -1.42
CA PRO A 77 -12.50 11.86 -2.53
C PRO A 77 -13.01 11.33 -3.89
N PRO A 78 -12.88 12.12 -4.98
CA PRO A 78 -13.15 11.62 -6.33
C PRO A 78 -12.17 10.48 -6.68
N ARG A 79 -12.62 9.57 -7.55
CA ARG A 79 -11.75 8.50 -8.06
C ARG A 79 -10.65 9.08 -8.98
N PRO A 80 -9.48 8.45 -9.01
CA PRO A 80 -8.42 8.84 -9.96
C PRO A 80 -8.91 8.70 -11.40
N ALA A 81 -8.54 9.65 -12.26
CA ALA A 81 -8.95 9.68 -13.68
C ALA A 81 -7.93 9.00 -14.61
N ASP A 82 -6.69 8.86 -14.14
CA ASP A 82 -5.53 8.33 -14.88
C ASP A 82 -5.29 6.84 -14.64
N ARG A 83 -6.03 6.20 -13.72
CA ARG A 83 -5.85 4.80 -13.32
C ARG A 83 -7.13 4.17 -12.74
N LEU A 84 -7.21 2.84 -12.79
CA LEU A 84 -8.20 2.08 -12.02
C LEU A 84 -7.96 2.25 -10.51
N LEU A 85 -9.04 2.29 -9.74
CA LEU A 85 -8.95 2.30 -8.28
C LEU A 85 -8.74 0.87 -7.78
N LEU A 86 -7.64 0.67 -7.04
CA LEU A 86 -7.23 -0.61 -6.46
C LEU A 86 -6.87 -0.41 -4.99
N LEU A 87 -7.53 -1.15 -4.09
CA LEU A 87 -7.33 -1.03 -2.64
C LEU A 87 -7.27 -2.41 -1.97
N PRO A 88 -6.61 -2.57 -0.81
CA PRO A 88 -6.71 -3.76 0.02
C PRO A 88 -8.17 -4.06 0.39
N TYR A 89 -8.58 -5.32 0.29
CA TYR A 89 -9.91 -5.73 0.70
C TYR A 89 -10.03 -5.66 2.23
N PRO A 90 -11.07 -5.01 2.82
CA PRO A 90 -11.11 -4.82 4.27
C PRO A 90 -11.29 -6.09 5.12
N GLY A 91 -11.79 -7.18 4.53
CA GLY A 91 -12.15 -8.40 5.28
C GLY A 91 -13.53 -8.31 5.96
N GLY A 92 -13.88 -9.29 6.79
CA GLY A 92 -15.16 -9.37 7.52
C GLY A 92 -16.37 -9.73 6.65
N ARG A 93 -16.42 -9.24 5.42
CA ARG A 93 -17.37 -9.69 4.39
C ARG A 93 -16.83 -10.95 3.72
N HIS A 94 -17.67 -11.98 3.63
CA HIS A 94 -17.35 -13.13 2.80
C HIS A 94 -17.29 -12.72 1.31
N PRO A 95 -16.15 -12.89 0.61
CA PRO A 95 -15.97 -12.40 -0.75
C PRO A 95 -16.71 -13.27 -1.79
N ARG A 96 -16.95 -14.55 -1.47
CA ARG A 96 -17.81 -15.42 -2.28
C ARG A 96 -19.29 -15.20 -1.96
N ILE A 97 -20.13 -15.39 -2.98
CA ILE A 97 -21.59 -15.39 -2.88
C ILE A 97 -22.17 -16.79 -2.54
N GLY A 98 -21.47 -17.86 -2.92
CA GLY A 98 -21.80 -19.25 -2.61
C GLY A 98 -20.55 -20.09 -2.43
N PHE A 99 -20.73 -21.38 -2.10
CA PHE A 99 -19.65 -22.28 -1.70
C PHE A 99 -18.79 -21.70 -0.56
N LEU A 100 -19.49 -21.29 0.50
CA LEU A 100 -18.93 -20.60 1.68
C LEU A 100 -18.16 -21.57 2.59
N ASP A 101 -18.61 -22.82 2.65
CA ASP A 101 -17.96 -23.94 3.32
C ASP A 101 -16.57 -24.25 2.72
N GLY A 102 -16.39 -23.94 1.44
CA GLY A 102 -15.09 -24.04 0.77
C GLY A 102 -14.15 -22.84 1.01
N ALA A 103 -14.49 -21.88 1.88
CA ALA A 103 -13.63 -20.76 2.28
C ALA A 103 -14.03 -20.16 3.63
N ILE A 104 -13.81 -20.89 4.73
CA ILE A 104 -14.11 -20.41 6.08
C ILE A 104 -13.05 -19.38 6.50
N GLU A 105 -13.46 -18.28 7.12
CA GLU A 105 -12.57 -17.19 7.58
C GLU A 105 -11.56 -16.72 6.50
N PRO A 106 -12.05 -16.15 5.39
CA PRO A 106 -11.19 -15.67 4.31
C PRO A 106 -10.22 -14.59 4.79
N GLN A 107 -8.93 -14.84 4.58
CA GLN A 107 -7.84 -13.92 4.92
C GLN A 107 -7.86 -12.70 4.00
N ARG A 108 -7.66 -11.48 4.54
CA ARG A 108 -7.66 -10.25 3.73
C ARG A 108 -6.30 -9.93 3.12
N GLU A 109 -5.23 -10.44 3.71
CA GLU A 109 -3.82 -10.21 3.34
C GLU A 109 -3.40 -10.69 1.94
N THR A 110 -4.27 -11.42 1.24
CA THR A 110 -4.09 -11.86 -0.16
C THR A 110 -5.07 -11.20 -1.11
N LYS A 111 -5.94 -10.32 -0.59
CA LYS A 111 -7.11 -9.81 -1.31
C LYS A 111 -7.02 -8.33 -1.63
N LEU A 112 -7.19 -8.00 -2.89
CA LEU A 112 -7.35 -6.63 -3.38
C LEU A 112 -8.74 -6.45 -3.98
N SER A 113 -9.31 -5.26 -3.84
CA SER A 113 -10.53 -4.84 -4.51
C SER A 113 -10.18 -3.99 -5.73
N ALA A 114 -10.51 -4.50 -6.92
CA ALA A 114 -10.46 -3.74 -8.15
C ALA A 114 -11.84 -3.12 -8.41
N PHE A 115 -11.94 -1.80 -8.32
CA PHE A 115 -13.21 -1.09 -8.46
C PHE A 115 -13.60 -0.95 -9.93
N CYS A 116 -14.86 -1.29 -10.23
CA CYS A 116 -15.40 -1.23 -11.58
C CYS A 116 -15.47 0.23 -12.05
N PRO A 117 -15.11 0.55 -13.30
CA PRO A 117 -15.16 1.91 -13.82
C PRO A 117 -16.59 2.39 -14.14
N TRP A 118 -17.59 1.52 -14.05
CA TRP A 118 -18.96 1.79 -14.49
C TRP A 118 -19.85 2.46 -13.44
N ASP A 119 -19.51 2.31 -12.16
CA ASP A 119 -20.24 2.87 -11.03
C ASP A 119 -19.31 3.04 -9.82
N ASP A 120 -19.80 3.70 -8.77
CA ASP A 120 -19.02 4.11 -7.61
C ASP A 120 -18.90 3.07 -6.49
N HIS A 121 -19.55 1.90 -6.59
CA HIS A 121 -19.68 0.93 -5.50
C HIS A 121 -19.32 -0.52 -5.88
N SER A 122 -19.32 -0.85 -7.17
CA SER A 122 -19.01 -2.18 -7.65
C SER A 122 -17.51 -2.45 -7.66
N TYR A 123 -17.11 -3.64 -7.25
CA TYR A 123 -15.73 -4.10 -7.31
C TYR A 123 -15.64 -5.64 -7.45
N ALA A 124 -14.53 -6.10 -8.02
CA ALA A 124 -14.13 -7.50 -7.99
C ALA A 124 -13.07 -7.70 -6.90
N VAL A 125 -13.16 -8.82 -6.16
CA VAL A 125 -12.13 -9.19 -5.17
C VAL A 125 -11.15 -10.16 -5.81
N LEU A 126 -9.89 -9.75 -5.86
CA LEU A 126 -8.76 -10.47 -6.42
C LEU A 126 -8.01 -11.20 -5.31
N ASP A 127 -7.94 -12.53 -5.33
CA ASP A 127 -7.29 -13.35 -4.30
C ASP A 127 -6.05 -14.06 -4.86
N PHE A 128 -4.87 -13.46 -4.66
CA PHE A 128 -3.63 -13.82 -5.35
C PHE A 128 -2.43 -13.97 -4.38
N PRO A 129 -2.02 -15.20 -4.01
CA PRO A 129 -2.71 -16.48 -4.27
C PRO A 129 -3.86 -16.74 -3.31
N GLU A 130 -4.90 -17.43 -3.79
CA GLU A 130 -5.85 -18.12 -2.92
C GLU A 130 -5.24 -19.39 -2.34
N ALA A 131 -4.51 -20.17 -3.15
CA ALA A 131 -3.82 -21.39 -2.72
C ALA A 131 -2.49 -21.58 -3.44
N LEU A 132 -1.53 -22.22 -2.77
CA LEU A 132 -0.26 -22.65 -3.33
C LEU A 132 -0.01 -24.12 -2.99
N TRP A 133 0.26 -24.92 -4.02
CA TRP A 133 0.66 -26.31 -3.92
C TRP A 133 2.13 -26.45 -4.32
N SER A 134 2.79 -27.45 -3.76
CA SER A 134 4.12 -27.92 -4.17
C SER A 134 4.18 -29.44 -4.03
N ASN A 135 5.33 -30.03 -4.35
CA ASN A 135 5.67 -31.42 -4.03
C ASN A 135 5.61 -31.73 -2.52
N LEU A 136 5.54 -30.72 -1.65
CA LEU A 136 5.32 -30.89 -0.22
C LEU A 136 3.83 -31.04 0.15
N GLY A 137 2.92 -30.67 -0.76
CA GLY A 137 1.48 -30.59 -0.55
C GLY A 137 0.95 -29.15 -0.58
N LEU A 138 -0.24 -28.92 0.00
CA LEU A 138 -0.83 -27.59 0.13
C LEU A 138 0.03 -26.73 1.06
N THR A 139 0.81 -25.85 0.46
CA THR A 139 1.88 -25.07 1.11
C THR A 139 1.36 -23.73 1.63
N TYR A 140 0.31 -23.19 1.03
CA TYR A 140 -0.39 -22.01 1.55
C TYR A 140 -1.86 -22.01 1.12
N LEU A 141 -2.72 -21.44 1.96
CA LEU A 141 -4.15 -21.28 1.71
C LEU A 141 -4.66 -20.00 2.40
N ALA A 142 -5.41 -19.18 1.66
CA ALA A 142 -5.91 -17.87 2.06
C ALA A 142 -7.25 -17.92 2.84
N HIS A 143 -7.59 -19.08 3.39
CA HIS A 143 -8.78 -19.36 4.19
C HIS A 143 -8.64 -20.72 4.88
N THR A 144 -9.60 -21.07 5.72
CA THR A 144 -9.67 -22.34 6.42
C THR A 144 -10.71 -23.22 5.74
N HIS A 145 -10.34 -24.44 5.35
CA HIS A 145 -11.28 -25.53 4.97
C HIS A 145 -10.50 -26.83 4.70
N ILE A 146 -9.25 -26.70 4.24
CA ILE A 146 -8.30 -27.79 4.02
C ILE A 146 -7.02 -27.49 4.79
N ASP A 147 -6.49 -28.52 5.45
CA ASP A 147 -5.23 -28.42 6.15
C ASP A 147 -4.04 -28.20 5.20
N THR A 148 -3.27 -27.14 5.49
CA THR A 148 -1.96 -26.92 4.90
C THR A 148 -0.91 -27.80 5.60
N ILE A 149 0.27 -27.91 5.01
CA ILE A 149 1.40 -28.59 5.68
C ILE A 149 1.77 -27.94 7.03
N TRP A 150 1.41 -26.67 7.25
CA TRP A 150 1.67 -25.93 8.49
C TRP A 150 0.58 -26.18 9.54
N SER A 151 -0.70 -26.13 9.16
CA SER A 151 -1.80 -26.35 10.11
C SER A 151 -1.78 -27.78 10.66
N ARG A 152 -1.36 -28.78 9.87
CA ARG A 152 -1.14 -30.16 10.36
C ARG A 152 -0.06 -30.26 11.43
N GLN A 153 0.86 -29.29 11.48
CA GLN A 153 1.90 -29.19 12.49
C GLN A 153 1.48 -28.30 13.67
N GLY A 154 0.25 -27.77 13.68
CA GLY A 154 -0.20 -26.80 14.68
C GLY A 154 0.43 -25.42 14.54
N ILE A 155 1.00 -25.09 13.37
CA ILE A 155 1.64 -23.79 13.12
C ILE A 155 0.60 -22.82 12.55
N THR A 156 0.33 -21.75 13.30
CA THR A 156 -0.46 -20.60 12.82
C THR A 156 0.46 -19.60 12.15
N LEU A 157 0.17 -19.27 10.88
CA LEU A 157 0.92 -18.24 10.16
C LEU A 157 0.49 -16.84 10.63
N PRO A 158 1.43 -15.88 10.76
CA PRO A 158 1.09 -14.52 11.16
C PRO A 158 0.20 -13.85 10.11
N GLN A 159 -0.69 -12.99 10.60
CA GLN A 159 -1.47 -12.07 9.77
C GLN A 159 -0.52 -11.03 9.15
N LEU A 160 -0.86 -10.59 7.94
CA LEU A 160 -0.09 -9.61 7.19
C LEU A 160 -1.04 -8.52 6.66
N GLU A 161 -0.48 -7.47 6.07
CA GLU A 161 -1.23 -6.48 5.33
C GLU A 161 -0.55 -6.18 4.01
N TRP A 162 -1.33 -5.73 3.03
CA TRP A 162 -0.78 -5.19 1.79
C TRP A 162 -0.01 -3.90 2.09
N VAL A 163 1.18 -3.78 1.51
CA VAL A 163 2.03 -2.59 1.61
C VAL A 163 1.91 -1.78 0.33
N ALA A 164 1.71 -0.47 0.46
CA ALA A 164 1.67 0.42 -0.70
C ALA A 164 3.02 0.40 -1.43
N ASN A 165 2.99 0.33 -2.76
CA ASN A 165 4.15 0.35 -3.64
C ASN A 165 3.96 1.47 -4.67
N GLY A 166 4.36 2.68 -4.26
CA GLY A 166 4.05 3.90 -5.00
C GLY A 166 2.58 4.32 -4.88
N GLU A 167 2.15 5.26 -5.72
CA GLU A 167 0.79 5.84 -5.66
C GLU A 167 -0.30 4.95 -6.26
N ASN A 168 0.07 3.92 -7.02
CA ASN A 168 -0.83 3.09 -7.81
C ASN A 168 -0.60 1.58 -7.61
N GLY A 169 0.23 1.18 -6.65
CA GLY A 169 0.61 -0.22 -6.49
C GLY A 169 0.49 -0.75 -5.06
N TRP A 170 0.39 -2.07 -4.97
CA TRP A 170 0.34 -2.82 -3.72
C TRP A 170 1.27 -4.03 -3.82
N THR A 171 1.92 -4.37 -2.70
CA THR A 171 2.78 -5.55 -2.57
C THR A 171 2.36 -6.35 -1.34
N SER A 172 2.30 -7.66 -1.48
CA SER A 172 2.13 -8.61 -0.39
C SER A 172 3.28 -9.61 -0.46
N GLU A 173 3.90 -9.90 0.68
CA GLU A 173 4.97 -10.87 0.79
C GLU A 173 4.78 -11.71 2.05
N ARG A 174 4.95 -13.02 1.92
CA ARG A 174 4.90 -13.97 3.02
C ARG A 174 6.13 -14.87 3.01
N THR A 175 6.80 -14.95 4.15
CA THR A 175 7.79 -15.98 4.45
C THR A 175 7.12 -17.14 5.19
N LEU A 176 7.27 -18.35 4.68
CA LEU A 176 6.76 -19.58 5.29
C LEU A 176 7.80 -20.19 6.24
N PRO A 177 7.39 -21.05 7.21
CA PRO A 177 8.27 -21.57 8.25
C PRO A 177 9.54 -22.29 7.77
N ASN A 178 9.53 -22.86 6.57
CA ASN A 178 10.69 -23.54 5.97
C ASN A 178 11.57 -22.64 5.09
N GLY A 179 11.34 -21.32 5.07
CA GLY A 179 12.10 -20.38 4.27
C GLY A 179 11.59 -20.15 2.84
N ILE A 180 10.53 -20.84 2.41
CA ILE A 180 9.84 -20.48 1.15
C ILE A 180 9.28 -19.07 1.30
N ARG A 181 9.56 -18.19 0.35
CA ARG A 181 8.97 -16.84 0.29
C ARG A 181 8.11 -16.72 -0.94
N ILE A 182 6.94 -16.12 -0.78
CA ILE A 182 6.00 -15.87 -1.86
C ILE A 182 5.56 -14.42 -1.81
N GLY A 183 5.39 -13.80 -2.97
CA GLY A 183 4.85 -12.46 -3.02
C GLY A 183 4.12 -12.14 -4.30
N THR A 184 3.30 -11.10 -4.20
CA THR A 184 2.44 -10.59 -5.27
C THR A 184 2.60 -9.08 -5.33
N THR A 185 2.81 -8.53 -6.52
CA THR A 185 2.71 -7.09 -6.77
C THR A 185 1.54 -6.83 -7.71
N ALA A 186 0.76 -5.79 -7.42
CA ALA A 186 -0.30 -5.31 -8.28
C ALA A 186 -0.11 -3.83 -8.55
N THR A 187 -0.17 -3.40 -9.81
CA THR A 187 -0.03 -2.00 -10.21
C THR A 187 -1.19 -1.61 -11.09
N ALA A 188 -1.95 -0.60 -10.66
CA ALA A 188 -3.08 -0.07 -11.40
C ALA A 188 -2.63 0.93 -12.47
N HIS A 189 -3.07 0.68 -13.70
CA HIS A 189 -2.94 1.55 -14.87
C HIS A 189 -4.33 2.05 -15.28
N GLN A 190 -4.41 2.87 -16.34
CA GLN A 190 -5.67 3.42 -16.84
C GLN A 190 -6.67 2.34 -17.28
N ASP A 191 -6.21 1.31 -17.99
CA ASP A 191 -7.06 0.29 -18.63
C ASP A 191 -6.90 -1.12 -18.03
N HIS A 192 -5.93 -1.33 -17.14
CA HIS A 192 -5.65 -2.63 -16.55
C HIS A 192 -4.97 -2.55 -15.19
N ILE A 193 -4.96 -3.67 -14.48
CA ILE A 193 -4.09 -3.93 -13.35
C ILE A 193 -3.04 -4.94 -13.82
N GLU A 194 -1.78 -4.53 -13.76
CA GLU A 194 -0.63 -5.39 -13.98
C GLU A 194 -0.33 -6.17 -12.71
N LEU A 195 -0.17 -7.48 -12.84
CA LEU A 195 0.08 -8.38 -11.72
C LEU A 195 1.38 -9.15 -11.96
N MET A 196 2.12 -9.39 -10.90
CA MET A 196 3.27 -10.28 -10.90
C MET A 196 3.28 -11.07 -9.60
N MET A 197 3.60 -12.35 -9.68
CA MET A 197 3.88 -13.18 -8.52
C MET A 197 5.26 -13.77 -8.60
N TRP A 198 5.85 -14.04 -7.45
CA TRP A 198 7.16 -14.65 -7.35
C TRP A 198 7.20 -15.66 -6.21
N LEU A 199 8.11 -16.63 -6.34
CA LEU A 199 8.38 -17.63 -5.32
C LEU A 199 9.88 -17.86 -5.21
N HIS A 200 10.44 -17.62 -4.02
CA HIS A 200 11.81 -17.94 -3.69
C HIS A 200 11.87 -19.24 -2.88
N ASN A 201 12.74 -20.15 -3.29
CA ASN A 201 12.98 -21.40 -2.57
C ASN A 201 14.10 -21.22 -1.54
N GLY A 202 13.75 -20.89 -0.30
CA GLY A 202 14.70 -20.85 0.83
C GLY A 202 14.96 -22.20 1.49
N THR A 203 14.49 -23.31 0.92
CA THR A 203 14.76 -24.66 1.44
C THR A 203 16.07 -25.23 0.89
N ASP A 204 16.51 -26.37 1.43
CA ASP A 204 17.70 -27.11 0.97
C ASP A 204 17.42 -28.10 -0.18
N LYS A 205 16.16 -28.23 -0.62
CA LYS A 205 15.72 -29.18 -1.65
C LYS A 205 15.00 -28.49 -2.81
N PRO A 206 15.03 -29.07 -4.02
CA PRO A 206 14.25 -28.54 -5.13
C PRO A 206 12.74 -28.61 -4.82
N LEU A 207 12.03 -27.57 -5.22
CA LEU A 207 10.57 -27.52 -5.21
C LEU A 207 10.05 -27.78 -6.63
N SER A 208 9.02 -28.62 -6.72
CA SER A 208 8.33 -28.93 -7.97
C SER A 208 6.83 -28.94 -7.76
N ASP A 209 6.05 -29.12 -8.83
CA ASP A 209 4.57 -29.10 -8.79
C ASP A 209 4.00 -27.81 -8.17
N LEU A 210 4.63 -26.67 -8.48
CA LEU A 210 4.33 -25.36 -7.89
C LEU A 210 3.07 -24.71 -8.49
N ARG A 211 1.91 -25.33 -8.25
CA ARG A 211 0.61 -24.88 -8.77
C ARG A 211 0.01 -23.80 -7.88
N VAL A 212 -0.49 -22.74 -8.50
CA VAL A 212 -1.13 -21.61 -7.82
C VAL A 212 -2.60 -21.57 -8.21
N GLN A 213 -3.48 -21.39 -7.22
CA GLN A 213 -4.87 -21.04 -7.46
C GLN A 213 -5.06 -19.54 -7.27
N ASN A 214 -5.53 -18.87 -8.31
CA ASN A 214 -5.81 -17.44 -8.32
C ASN A 214 -7.29 -17.24 -8.61
N CYS A 215 -7.99 -16.51 -7.74
CA CYS A 215 -9.45 -16.41 -7.78
C CYS A 215 -9.93 -14.96 -7.86
N VAL A 216 -10.78 -14.66 -8.83
CA VAL A 216 -11.47 -13.37 -8.94
C VAL A 216 -12.93 -13.55 -8.58
N MET A 217 -13.35 -13.02 -7.43
CA MET A 217 -14.70 -13.14 -6.90
C MET A 217 -15.56 -11.92 -7.26
N LEU A 218 -16.76 -12.19 -7.79
CA LEU A 218 -17.60 -11.19 -8.45
C LEU A 218 -18.83 -10.77 -7.64
N LYS A 219 -18.92 -11.17 -6.36
CA LYS A 219 -20.10 -10.92 -5.51
C LYS A 219 -20.46 -9.44 -5.42
N ALA A 220 -19.45 -8.56 -5.36
CA ALA A 220 -19.62 -7.13 -5.24
C ALA A 220 -19.64 -6.40 -6.60
N ALA A 221 -19.60 -7.11 -7.72
CA ALA A 221 -19.69 -6.51 -9.05
C ALA A 221 -21.14 -6.59 -9.56
N ALA A 222 -21.83 -5.45 -9.61
CA ALA A 222 -23.23 -5.41 -10.02
C ALA A 222 -23.42 -6.00 -11.43
N GLY A 223 -24.33 -6.97 -11.55
CA GLY A 223 -24.61 -7.67 -12.80
C GLY A 223 -23.75 -8.93 -13.07
N PHE A 224 -22.88 -9.35 -12.13
CA PHE A 224 -21.99 -10.51 -12.28
C PHE A 224 -22.26 -11.64 -11.26
N THR A 225 -23.39 -11.62 -10.57
CA THR A 225 -23.70 -12.51 -9.44
C THR A 225 -24.36 -13.84 -9.82
N GLN A 226 -24.57 -14.10 -11.12
CA GLN A 226 -25.19 -15.34 -11.61
C GLN A 226 -24.36 -16.56 -11.23
N GLN A 227 -24.93 -17.50 -10.43
CA GLN A 227 -24.26 -18.72 -9.96
C GLN A 227 -24.35 -19.86 -10.99
N ASN A 228 -23.86 -19.59 -12.20
CA ASN A 228 -23.62 -20.58 -13.24
C ASN A 228 -22.44 -20.15 -14.12
N ASN A 229 -22.15 -20.94 -15.17
CA ASN A 229 -21.04 -20.66 -16.08
C ASN A 229 -21.49 -20.12 -17.46
N ASP A 230 -22.78 -19.79 -17.65
CA ASP A 230 -23.32 -19.38 -18.95
C ASP A 230 -22.74 -18.04 -19.42
N ASN A 231 -22.33 -17.19 -18.47
CA ASN A 231 -21.72 -15.90 -18.74
C ASN A 231 -20.18 -15.94 -18.76
N LYS A 232 -19.56 -17.13 -18.78
CA LYS A 232 -18.11 -17.30 -18.72
C LYS A 232 -17.51 -17.53 -20.10
N LEU A 233 -16.36 -16.93 -20.34
CA LEU A 233 -15.54 -17.11 -21.54
C LEU A 233 -14.13 -17.52 -21.11
N ILE A 234 -13.72 -18.72 -21.50
CA ILE A 234 -12.36 -19.24 -21.25
C ILE A 234 -11.64 -19.40 -22.59
N ARG A 235 -10.45 -18.81 -22.72
CA ARG A 235 -9.61 -18.82 -23.92
C ARG A 235 -8.14 -18.85 -23.53
N GLY A 236 -7.49 -20.03 -23.57
CA GLY A 236 -6.09 -20.16 -23.16
C GLY A 236 -5.88 -19.61 -21.74
N ASN A 237 -4.96 -18.63 -21.59
CA ASN A 237 -4.68 -17.96 -20.32
C ASN A 237 -5.83 -17.10 -19.78
N TYR A 238 -6.86 -16.80 -20.58
CA TYR A 238 -7.90 -15.85 -20.20
C TYR A 238 -9.13 -16.55 -19.62
N ALA A 239 -9.58 -16.02 -18.49
CA ALA A 239 -10.91 -16.26 -17.93
C ALA A 239 -11.66 -14.93 -17.83
N ALA A 240 -12.85 -14.86 -18.41
CA ALA A 240 -13.67 -13.67 -18.43
C ALA A 240 -15.12 -13.98 -18.04
N ALA A 241 -15.79 -13.00 -17.42
CA ALA A 241 -17.22 -13.04 -17.12
C ALA A 241 -17.91 -11.88 -17.81
N ARG A 242 -19.09 -12.14 -18.38
CA ARG A 242 -20.00 -11.15 -18.95
C ARG A 242 -21.05 -10.71 -17.92
N SER A 243 -21.39 -9.43 -17.91
CA SER A 243 -22.52 -8.91 -17.16
C SER A 243 -23.85 -9.48 -17.67
N ALA A 244 -24.88 -9.43 -16.83
CA ALA A 244 -26.24 -9.85 -17.18
C ALA A 244 -26.83 -9.07 -18.37
N ASP A 245 -26.48 -7.80 -18.53
CA ASP A 245 -26.90 -6.96 -19.67
C ASP A 245 -26.12 -7.25 -20.98
N GLY A 246 -25.08 -8.07 -20.91
CA GLY A 246 -24.26 -8.45 -22.06
C GLY A 246 -23.25 -7.41 -22.54
N GLN A 247 -23.12 -6.26 -21.87
CA GLN A 247 -22.33 -5.12 -22.33
C GLN A 247 -20.96 -4.97 -21.67
N ARG A 248 -20.74 -5.64 -20.52
CA ARG A 248 -19.57 -5.42 -19.67
C ARG A 248 -18.88 -6.75 -19.38
N TRP A 249 -17.57 -6.69 -19.22
CA TRP A 249 -16.71 -7.85 -19.02
C TRP A 249 -15.68 -7.58 -17.94
N ILE A 250 -15.42 -8.61 -17.13
CA ILE A 250 -14.31 -8.67 -16.18
C ILE A 250 -13.39 -9.77 -16.69
N ILE A 251 -12.11 -9.46 -16.89
CA ILE A 251 -11.14 -10.32 -17.54
C ILE A 251 -9.95 -10.51 -16.62
N THR A 252 -9.50 -11.75 -16.44
CA THR A 252 -8.24 -12.08 -15.78
C THR A 252 -7.44 -13.08 -16.60
N ALA A 253 -6.11 -12.97 -16.54
CA ALA A 253 -5.20 -13.93 -17.14
C ALA A 253 -3.90 -14.04 -16.35
N TRP A 254 -3.29 -15.22 -16.39
CA TRP A 254 -1.97 -15.50 -15.81
C TRP A 254 -1.13 -16.34 -16.76
N ASP A 255 0.18 -16.13 -16.70
CA ASP A 255 1.16 -16.82 -17.53
C ASP A 255 2.45 -17.13 -16.75
N PRO A 256 3.04 -18.34 -16.90
CA PRO A 256 2.52 -19.52 -17.59
C PRO A 256 1.25 -20.11 -16.95
N LEU A 257 0.37 -20.66 -17.78
CA LEU A 257 -0.91 -21.22 -17.36
C LEU A 257 -0.79 -22.69 -16.96
N HIS A 258 -1.38 -23.06 -15.81
CA HIS A 258 -1.69 -24.45 -15.49
C HIS A 258 -3.09 -24.83 -15.98
N ARG A 259 -4.11 -24.02 -15.63
CA ARG A 259 -5.49 -24.20 -16.08
C ARG A 259 -6.29 -22.90 -15.96
N ALA A 260 -7.29 -22.73 -16.81
CA ALA A 260 -8.30 -21.68 -16.66
C ALA A 260 -9.70 -22.32 -16.54
N TRP A 261 -10.50 -21.85 -15.58
CA TRP A 261 -11.80 -22.44 -15.26
C TRP A 261 -12.72 -21.47 -14.50
N ALA A 262 -13.95 -21.89 -14.24
CA ALA A 262 -14.92 -21.15 -13.43
C ALA A 262 -15.78 -22.13 -12.62
N ASN A 263 -16.21 -21.69 -11.43
CA ASN A 263 -17.01 -22.50 -10.52
C ASN A 263 -18.47 -22.03 -10.55
N ALA A 264 -19.43 -22.89 -10.91
CA ALA A 264 -20.84 -22.45 -11.01
C ALA A 264 -21.42 -22.00 -9.65
N PRO A 265 -21.32 -22.80 -8.55
CA PRO A 265 -21.73 -22.38 -7.20
C PRO A 265 -21.07 -21.11 -6.66
N CYS A 266 -19.87 -20.78 -7.12
CA CYS A 266 -19.16 -19.56 -6.77
C CYS A 266 -18.63 -18.96 -8.07
N PRO A 267 -19.36 -18.05 -8.74
CA PRO A 267 -19.14 -17.66 -10.14
C PRO A 267 -17.89 -16.79 -10.37
N CYS A 268 -16.81 -17.11 -9.66
CA CYS A 268 -15.48 -16.56 -9.79
C CYS A 268 -14.82 -16.97 -11.11
N LEU A 269 -13.72 -16.27 -11.42
CA LEU A 269 -12.86 -16.56 -12.55
C LEU A 269 -11.53 -17.11 -12.03
N HIS A 270 -11.08 -18.19 -12.65
CA HIS A 270 -9.77 -18.76 -12.40
C HIS A 270 -8.94 -18.77 -13.68
N SER A 271 -7.77 -18.16 -13.58
CA SER A 271 -6.63 -18.42 -14.45
C SER A 271 -5.49 -18.79 -13.53
N ASP A 272 -5.39 -20.09 -13.25
CA ASP A 272 -4.46 -20.67 -12.28
C ASP A 272 -3.09 -20.88 -12.96
N PRO A 273 -2.03 -20.18 -12.54
CA PRO A 273 -0.69 -20.40 -13.07
C PRO A 273 0.05 -21.54 -12.37
N GLN A 274 1.19 -21.93 -12.93
CA GLN A 274 2.14 -22.83 -12.27
C GLN A 274 3.55 -22.28 -12.42
N PHE A 275 4.25 -22.09 -11.31
CA PHE A 275 5.67 -21.73 -11.36
C PHE A 275 6.45 -22.91 -11.98
N PRO A 276 7.52 -22.62 -12.73
CA PRO A 276 8.54 -23.63 -13.03
C PRO A 276 9.11 -24.24 -11.76
N ASP A 277 9.69 -25.45 -11.85
CA ASP A 277 10.45 -26.03 -10.75
C ASP A 277 11.54 -25.06 -10.26
N CYS A 278 11.76 -25.03 -8.95
CA CYS A 278 12.58 -24.01 -8.29
C CYS A 278 13.66 -24.69 -7.45
N ALA A 279 14.94 -24.58 -7.87
CA ALA A 279 16.05 -25.14 -7.11
C ALA A 279 16.31 -24.32 -5.82
N PRO A 280 17.02 -24.87 -4.82
CA PRO A 280 17.42 -24.13 -3.62
C PRO A 280 18.08 -22.79 -3.96
N GLY A 281 17.66 -21.73 -3.28
CA GLY A 281 18.15 -20.37 -3.46
C GLY A 281 17.63 -19.64 -4.71
N GLN A 282 16.88 -20.32 -5.60
CA GLN A 282 16.34 -19.69 -6.81
C GLN A 282 15.02 -18.97 -6.55
N THR A 283 14.66 -18.09 -7.48
CA THR A 283 13.37 -17.42 -7.52
C THR A 283 12.71 -17.63 -8.87
N GLN A 284 11.42 -17.97 -8.86
CA GLN A 284 10.59 -18.10 -10.05
C GLN A 284 9.50 -17.04 -10.08
N TYR A 285 8.96 -16.79 -11.28
CA TYR A 285 8.06 -15.67 -11.53
C TYR A 285 6.87 -16.06 -12.39
N LEU A 286 5.77 -15.35 -12.16
CA LEU A 286 4.53 -15.41 -12.93
C LEU A 286 4.07 -13.99 -13.24
N ARG A 287 3.37 -13.83 -14.35
CA ARG A 287 2.77 -12.57 -14.77
C ARG A 287 1.27 -12.73 -14.84
N GLY A 288 0.56 -11.67 -14.51
CA GLY A 288 -0.88 -11.63 -14.55
C GLY A 288 -1.40 -10.32 -15.09
N TRP A 289 -2.64 -10.40 -15.53
CA TRP A 289 -3.42 -9.31 -16.08
C TRP A 289 -4.81 -9.34 -15.46
N PHE A 290 -5.32 -8.17 -15.15
CA PHE A 290 -6.73 -7.98 -14.85
C PHE A 290 -7.24 -6.70 -15.51
N SER A 291 -8.40 -6.74 -16.15
CA SER A 291 -9.01 -5.54 -16.73
C SER A 291 -10.53 -5.61 -16.76
N PHE A 292 -11.12 -4.44 -17.00
CA PHE A 292 -12.53 -4.27 -17.30
C PHE A 292 -12.67 -3.92 -18.78
N TYR A 293 -13.73 -4.42 -19.41
CA TYR A 293 -14.04 -4.10 -20.80
C TYR A 293 -15.54 -3.83 -20.96
N GLN A 294 -15.89 -2.87 -21.82
CA GLN A 294 -17.26 -2.57 -22.20
C GLN A 294 -17.40 -2.65 -23.71
N GLY A 295 -18.23 -3.58 -24.19
CA GLY A 295 -18.42 -3.87 -25.60
C GLY A 295 -18.96 -5.27 -25.86
N SER A 296 -19.28 -5.53 -27.13
CA SER A 296 -19.89 -6.78 -27.60
C SER A 296 -18.91 -7.76 -28.23
N ASP A 297 -17.63 -7.38 -28.42
CA ASP A 297 -16.60 -8.21 -29.04
C ASP A 297 -15.50 -8.59 -28.03
N PRO A 298 -15.76 -9.58 -27.16
CA PRO A 298 -14.76 -10.00 -26.18
C PRO A 298 -13.55 -10.65 -26.83
N ASP A 299 -13.70 -11.39 -27.93
CA ASP A 299 -12.56 -12.05 -28.60
C ASP A 299 -11.62 -11.00 -29.22
N GLY A 300 -12.16 -9.92 -29.80
CA GLY A 300 -11.39 -8.77 -30.25
C GLY A 300 -10.65 -8.06 -29.11
N GLU A 301 -11.28 -7.91 -27.94
CA GLU A 301 -10.60 -7.36 -26.75
C GLU A 301 -9.48 -8.27 -26.25
N LEU A 302 -9.69 -9.60 -26.20
CA LEU A 302 -8.63 -10.53 -25.83
C LEU A 302 -7.44 -10.45 -26.80
N ALA A 303 -7.70 -10.31 -28.11
CA ALA A 303 -6.65 -10.10 -29.10
C ALA A 303 -5.91 -8.76 -28.90
N ARG A 304 -6.61 -7.68 -28.55
CA ARG A 304 -5.99 -6.38 -28.19
C ARG A 304 -5.07 -6.54 -26.98
N ILE A 305 -5.54 -7.21 -25.92
CA ILE A 305 -4.74 -7.45 -24.71
C ILE A 305 -3.49 -8.27 -25.07
N GLU A 306 -3.63 -9.35 -25.84
CA GLU A 306 -2.48 -10.16 -26.28
C GLU A 306 -1.45 -9.32 -27.06
N ALA A 307 -1.92 -8.43 -27.95
CA ALA A 307 -1.08 -7.54 -28.74
C ALA A 307 -0.30 -6.50 -27.90
N THR A 308 -0.67 -6.27 -26.64
CA THR A 308 0.13 -5.43 -25.72
C THR A 308 1.47 -6.08 -25.34
N GLY A 309 1.65 -7.37 -25.62
CA GLY A 309 2.86 -8.11 -25.26
C GLY A 309 3.01 -8.34 -23.76
N TRP A 310 1.94 -8.28 -22.97
CA TRP A 310 2.00 -8.40 -21.51
C TRP A 310 2.69 -9.69 -21.03
N LYS A 311 2.57 -10.80 -21.76
CA LYS A 311 3.26 -12.07 -21.46
C LYS A 311 4.77 -12.03 -21.66
N GLN A 312 5.26 -11.05 -22.41
CA GLN A 312 6.68 -10.85 -22.70
C GLN A 312 7.29 -9.75 -21.82
N ARG A 313 6.48 -9.08 -20.99
CA ARG A 313 6.98 -8.04 -20.09
C ARG A 313 8.05 -8.61 -19.16
N PRO A 314 9.15 -7.87 -18.93
CA PRO A 314 10.19 -8.29 -17.99
C PRO A 314 9.60 -8.49 -16.60
N LEU A 315 9.72 -9.71 -16.07
CA LEU A 315 9.36 -10.03 -14.71
C LEU A 315 10.46 -9.50 -13.80
N ARG A 316 10.25 -8.32 -13.22
CA ARG A 316 11.16 -7.75 -12.23
C ARG A 316 10.60 -8.03 -10.85
N HIS A 317 11.13 -9.05 -10.20
CA HIS A 317 11.00 -9.20 -8.75
C HIS A 317 11.27 -7.87 -8.09
N ARG A 318 10.41 -7.47 -7.14
CA ARG A 318 10.73 -6.39 -6.22
C ARG A 318 10.75 -6.84 -4.77
N THR A 319 11.63 -7.78 -4.42
CA THR A 319 12.09 -7.91 -3.02
C THR A 319 13.16 -6.88 -2.78
N ALA A 320 13.27 -6.32 -1.58
CA ALA A 320 14.48 -5.55 -1.34
C ALA A 320 15.72 -6.46 -1.46
N ASN A 321 16.42 -6.36 -2.59
CA ASN A 321 17.72 -6.97 -2.81
C ASN A 321 18.83 -6.04 -2.32
N VAL A 322 18.46 -4.91 -1.73
CA VAL A 322 19.37 -4.02 -1.04
C VAL A 322 18.76 -3.68 0.31
N THR A 323 19.47 -4.03 1.38
CA THR A 323 19.21 -3.49 2.72
C THR A 323 20.23 -2.44 3.06
N GLY A 324 19.93 -1.59 4.02
CA GLY A 324 20.98 -0.78 4.59
C GLY A 324 20.62 -0.09 5.88
N THR A 325 21.65 0.48 6.48
CA THR A 325 21.57 1.25 7.73
C THR A 325 22.19 2.62 7.53
N ILE A 326 21.65 3.60 8.25
CA ILE A 326 22.21 4.95 8.32
C ILE A 326 22.55 5.18 9.79
N CYS A 327 23.82 5.51 10.08
CA CYS A 327 24.26 5.70 11.45
C CYS A 327 25.19 6.90 11.57
N ASP A 328 25.29 7.41 12.79
CA ASP A 328 26.33 8.36 13.17
C ASP A 328 27.70 7.68 13.07
N ALA A 329 28.67 8.37 12.44
CA ALA A 329 29.97 7.79 12.14
C ALA A 329 30.81 7.48 13.38
N ASP A 330 30.67 8.30 14.45
CA ASP A 330 31.48 8.21 15.65
C ASP A 330 30.87 7.26 16.68
N THR A 331 29.55 7.33 16.87
CA THR A 331 28.84 6.57 17.91
C THR A 331 28.22 5.28 17.40
N GLY A 332 28.02 5.14 16.08
CA GLY A 332 27.28 4.02 15.50
C GLY A 332 25.77 4.06 15.76
N THR A 333 25.25 5.12 16.37
CA THR A 333 23.82 5.28 16.67
C THR A 333 23.02 5.32 15.37
N PRO A 334 21.94 4.54 15.22
CA PRO A 334 21.06 4.64 14.06
C PRO A 334 20.44 6.04 13.94
N LEU A 335 20.41 6.57 12.72
CA LEU A 335 19.92 7.93 12.44
C LEU A 335 18.78 7.90 11.43
N ALA A 336 17.72 8.65 11.73
CA ALA A 336 16.76 9.04 10.70
C ALA A 336 17.46 9.93 9.68
N ALA A 337 17.13 9.80 8.39
CA ALA A 337 17.80 10.57 7.35
C ALA A 337 16.99 10.60 6.07
N ARG A 338 17.29 11.59 5.24
CA ARG A 338 16.89 11.59 3.83
C ARG A 338 17.82 10.68 3.06
N LEU A 339 17.26 9.83 2.20
CA LEU A 339 18.01 8.93 1.32
C LEU A 339 17.64 9.17 -0.15
N TYR A 340 18.66 9.36 -0.98
CA TYR A 340 18.58 9.36 -2.44
C TYR A 340 19.09 8.02 -2.96
N VAL A 341 18.38 7.40 -3.90
CA VAL A 341 18.82 6.20 -4.60
C VAL A 341 18.73 6.44 -6.10
N GLN A 342 19.89 6.66 -6.73
CA GLN A 342 20.01 7.03 -8.13
C GLN A 342 20.64 5.89 -8.93
N ARG A 343 20.07 5.56 -10.09
CA ARG A 343 20.69 4.66 -11.07
C ARG A 343 21.60 5.44 -12.01
N LEU A 344 22.79 4.90 -12.27
CA LEU A 344 23.83 5.58 -13.05
C LEU A 344 23.94 5.06 -14.49
N ASP A 345 23.45 3.87 -14.78
CA ASP A 345 23.67 3.16 -16.05
C ASP A 345 22.44 3.05 -16.96
N ASP A 346 21.28 3.53 -16.52
CA ASP A 346 20.04 3.53 -17.31
C ASP A 346 19.22 4.80 -17.03
N PRO A 347 19.12 5.72 -18.00
CA PRO A 347 18.42 6.99 -17.83
C PRO A 347 16.89 6.86 -17.86
N GLN A 348 16.32 5.71 -18.25
CA GLN A 348 14.85 5.56 -18.32
C GLN A 348 14.19 5.42 -16.95
N GLN A 349 14.92 4.90 -15.96
CA GLN A 349 14.44 4.78 -14.58
C GLN A 349 15.52 5.23 -13.59
N PRO A 350 15.75 6.55 -13.46
CA PRO A 350 16.93 7.06 -12.77
C PRO A 350 16.82 7.08 -11.24
N PHE A 351 15.63 6.93 -10.67
CA PHE A 351 15.42 7.06 -9.21
C PHE A 351 14.58 5.93 -8.62
N PHE A 352 14.94 5.56 -7.40
CA PHE A 352 14.28 4.54 -6.61
C PHE A 352 14.04 5.06 -5.19
N PHE A 353 13.01 4.54 -4.53
CA PHE A 353 12.61 4.97 -3.20
C PHE A 353 12.70 3.76 -2.27
N ALA A 354 13.49 3.88 -1.21
CA ALA A 354 13.57 2.87 -0.17
C ALA A 354 12.33 2.91 0.72
N THR A 355 12.07 1.82 1.42
CA THR A 355 11.10 1.72 2.51
C THR A 355 11.81 1.30 3.78
N SER A 356 11.19 1.50 4.94
CA SER A 356 11.70 0.95 6.19
C SER A 356 11.55 -0.57 6.18
N LEU A 357 12.56 -1.29 6.68
CA LEU A 357 12.52 -2.75 6.81
C LEU A 357 11.48 -3.17 7.86
N ASN A 358 11.35 -2.37 8.94
CA ASN A 358 10.32 -2.50 9.95
C ASN A 358 9.00 -1.85 9.43
N PRO A 359 7.90 -2.61 9.23
CA PRO A 359 6.64 -2.08 8.71
C PRO A 359 5.95 -1.04 9.61
N GLN A 360 6.27 -1.01 10.90
CA GLN A 360 5.75 -0.04 11.86
C GLN A 360 6.50 1.30 11.80
N SER A 361 7.63 1.34 11.09
CA SER A 361 8.46 2.53 10.90
C SER A 361 8.03 3.34 9.67
N THR A 362 8.45 4.60 9.61
CA THR A 362 7.98 5.54 8.59
C THR A 362 8.99 5.74 7.46
N ALA A 363 8.46 5.79 6.24
CA ALA A 363 9.18 6.16 5.03
C ALA A 363 8.29 7.09 4.20
N VAL A 364 8.73 8.32 3.97
CA VAL A 364 7.97 9.35 3.23
C VAL A 364 8.68 9.64 1.93
N ALA A 365 8.15 9.16 0.81
CA ALA A 365 8.71 9.43 -0.51
C ALA A 365 8.36 10.85 -0.98
N TYR A 366 9.35 11.55 -1.51
CA TYR A 366 9.19 12.83 -2.20
C TYR A 366 9.57 12.62 -3.66
N ASN A 367 8.60 12.73 -4.56
CA ASN A 367 8.81 12.55 -5.99
C ASN A 367 8.17 13.72 -6.75
N ARG A 368 8.96 14.76 -7.02
CA ARG A 368 8.50 15.97 -7.70
C ARG A 368 9.43 16.34 -8.84
N GLN A 369 8.82 16.80 -9.93
CA GLN A 369 9.47 17.47 -11.04
C GLN A 369 8.57 18.61 -11.46
N VAL A 370 9.14 19.80 -11.63
CA VAL A 370 8.39 20.96 -12.10
C VAL A 370 8.16 20.80 -13.62
N PRO A 371 6.89 20.76 -14.08
CA PRO A 371 6.59 20.56 -15.50
C PRO A 371 7.29 21.58 -16.40
N GLY A 372 7.88 21.09 -17.49
CA GLY A 372 8.60 21.94 -18.45
C GLY A 372 10.00 22.39 -18.01
N THR A 373 10.53 21.86 -16.89
CA THR A 373 11.88 22.18 -16.41
C THR A 373 12.68 20.92 -16.05
N GLU A 374 13.99 21.10 -15.92
CA GLU A 374 14.90 20.07 -15.37
C GLU A 374 14.89 20.02 -13.83
N SER A 375 14.16 20.94 -13.17
CA SER A 375 14.09 21.00 -11.71
C SER A 375 13.29 19.83 -11.17
N GLN A 376 13.98 18.95 -10.45
CA GLN A 376 13.40 17.76 -9.86
C GLN A 376 14.03 17.47 -8.49
N GLU A 377 13.24 16.87 -7.62
CA GLU A 377 13.70 16.40 -6.32
C GLU A 377 13.01 15.08 -5.99
N ARG A 378 13.84 14.04 -5.78
CA ARG A 378 13.40 12.64 -5.69
C ARG A 378 14.19 11.91 -4.61
N HIS A 379 13.58 11.73 -3.44
CA HIS A 379 14.19 11.09 -2.27
C HIS A 379 13.15 10.44 -1.36
N VAL A 380 13.60 9.76 -0.31
CA VAL A 380 12.74 9.29 0.79
C VAL A 380 13.28 9.79 2.12
N SER A 381 12.40 10.29 2.99
CA SER A 381 12.71 10.53 4.40
C SER A 381 12.42 9.27 5.20
N LEU A 382 13.44 8.74 5.88
CA LEU A 382 13.38 7.48 6.62
C LEU A 382 13.52 7.73 8.12
N SER A 383 12.78 6.96 8.91
CA SER A 383 13.09 6.72 10.33
C SER A 383 14.46 6.07 10.52
N ALA A 384 14.97 6.03 11.76
CA ALA A 384 16.32 5.53 12.07
C ALA A 384 16.55 4.02 11.86
N GLU A 385 15.49 3.24 11.72
CA GLU A 385 15.55 1.80 11.51
C GLU A 385 16.17 1.44 10.13
N PRO A 386 16.67 0.20 9.96
CA PRO A 386 17.17 -0.27 8.67
C PRO A 386 16.17 -0.06 7.54
N PHE A 387 16.67 0.29 6.37
CA PHE A 387 15.90 0.47 5.16
C PHE A 387 16.10 -0.69 4.20
N GLN A 388 15.21 -0.75 3.22
CA GLN A 388 15.21 -1.76 2.19
C GLN A 388 14.78 -1.12 0.85
N VAL A 389 15.39 -1.55 -0.26
CA VAL A 389 15.02 -1.08 -1.60
C VAL A 389 15.23 -2.19 -2.61
N GLN A 390 14.28 -2.40 -3.52
CA GLN A 390 14.53 -3.22 -4.71
C GLN A 390 15.15 -2.34 -5.79
N LEU A 391 16.28 -2.81 -6.29
CA LEU A 391 16.95 -2.26 -7.46
C LEU A 391 17.10 -3.34 -8.54
N PRO A 392 16.82 -3.07 -9.82
CA PRO A 392 17.25 -3.92 -10.93
C PRO A 392 18.77 -4.17 -10.91
N PRO A 393 19.28 -5.17 -11.65
CA PRO A 393 20.71 -5.26 -11.90
C PRO A 393 21.22 -3.99 -12.57
N GLY A 394 22.28 -3.42 -12.03
CA GLY A 394 22.84 -2.16 -12.50
C GLY A 394 23.72 -1.46 -11.48
N THR A 395 24.20 -0.28 -11.85
CA THR A 395 25.08 0.56 -11.02
C THR A 395 24.30 1.71 -10.41
N TYR A 396 24.47 1.90 -9.10
CA TYR A 396 23.70 2.84 -8.30
C TYR A 396 24.60 3.73 -7.46
N ARG A 397 24.10 4.92 -7.17
CA ARG A 397 24.60 5.82 -6.14
C ARG A 397 23.53 6.01 -5.08
N VAL A 398 23.90 5.81 -3.82
CA VAL A 398 23.08 6.17 -2.67
C VAL A 398 23.71 7.35 -1.93
N THR A 399 22.87 8.30 -1.51
CA THR A 399 23.32 9.44 -0.71
C THR A 399 22.38 9.63 0.46
N ALA A 400 22.90 9.53 1.69
CA ALA A 400 22.18 9.90 2.90
C ALA A 400 22.52 11.34 3.30
N VAL A 401 21.51 12.08 3.75
CA VAL A 401 21.63 13.46 4.24
C VAL A 401 20.80 13.60 5.52
N ARG A 402 21.33 14.34 6.50
CA ARG A 402 20.63 14.70 7.74
C ARG A 402 20.94 16.16 8.10
N GLY A 403 20.04 17.07 7.75
CA GLY A 403 20.15 18.48 8.16
C GLY A 403 21.42 19.18 7.67
N LYS A 404 21.82 20.22 8.40
CA LYS A 404 23.00 21.06 8.08
C LYS A 404 24.18 20.86 9.02
N GLU A 405 24.09 19.90 9.94
CA GLU A 405 25.12 19.60 10.94
C GLU A 405 25.89 18.31 10.67
N TYR A 406 25.43 17.53 9.68
CA TYR A 406 26.11 16.33 9.19
C TYR A 406 26.62 16.54 7.77
N LEU A 407 27.75 15.91 7.46
CA LEU A 407 28.22 15.75 6.09
C LEU A 407 27.41 14.63 5.41
N PRO A 408 26.95 14.82 4.15
CA PRO A 408 26.32 13.75 3.39
C PRO A 408 27.23 12.53 3.24
N ALA A 409 26.65 11.33 3.40
CA ALA A 409 27.33 10.07 3.14
C ALA A 409 26.91 9.53 1.77
N THR A 410 27.86 9.22 0.90
CA THR A 410 27.58 8.69 -0.45
C THR A 410 28.32 7.39 -0.67
N ALA A 411 27.65 6.41 -1.28
CA ALA A 411 28.25 5.16 -1.72
C ALA A 411 27.75 4.80 -3.12
N GLU A 412 28.63 4.19 -3.92
CA GLU A 412 28.28 3.59 -5.20
C GLU A 412 28.42 2.08 -5.10
N PHE A 413 27.49 1.35 -5.72
CA PHE A 413 27.48 -0.11 -5.69
C PHE A 413 26.79 -0.68 -6.92
N THR A 414 27.09 -1.94 -7.20
CA THR A 414 26.47 -2.70 -8.29
C THR A 414 25.54 -3.75 -7.70
N VAL A 415 24.34 -3.80 -8.25
CA VAL A 415 23.36 -4.83 -7.95
C VAL A 415 23.45 -5.91 -9.03
N LEU A 416 23.55 -7.16 -8.60
CA LEU A 416 23.52 -8.33 -9.46
C LEU A 416 22.18 -9.06 -9.27
N ALA A 417 21.70 -9.78 -10.29
CA ALA A 417 20.35 -10.35 -10.34
C ALA A 417 19.97 -11.21 -9.13
N ASP A 418 20.95 -11.87 -8.49
CA ASP A 418 20.70 -12.86 -7.43
C ASP A 418 21.58 -12.65 -6.18
N GLN A 419 22.15 -11.45 -6.00
CA GLN A 419 22.98 -11.15 -4.82
C GLN A 419 22.39 -9.99 -4.03
N PRO A 420 21.92 -10.23 -2.78
CA PRO A 420 21.52 -9.15 -1.91
C PRO A 420 22.74 -8.30 -1.56
N ALA A 421 22.57 -6.98 -1.58
CA ALA A 421 23.54 -6.02 -1.11
C ALA A 421 23.12 -5.51 0.27
N ASP A 422 24.10 -5.32 1.16
CA ASP A 422 23.88 -4.64 2.43
C ASP A 422 24.76 -3.38 2.47
N LEU A 423 24.14 -2.25 2.81
CA LEU A 423 24.76 -0.94 2.78
C LEU A 423 24.85 -0.36 4.18
N GLN A 424 25.97 0.26 4.50
CA GLN A 424 26.09 1.09 5.70
C GLN A 424 26.53 2.49 5.29
N LEU A 425 25.68 3.47 5.55
CA LEU A 425 25.95 4.88 5.32
C LEU A 425 26.26 5.54 6.68
N LYS A 426 27.48 6.07 6.81
CA LYS A 426 27.97 6.70 8.04
C LYS A 426 27.97 8.21 7.88
N LEU A 427 27.05 8.89 8.54
CA LEU A 427 26.96 10.35 8.55
C LEU A 427 27.92 10.90 9.62
N GLN A 428 28.86 11.73 9.19
CA GLN A 428 29.78 12.41 10.10
C GLN A 428 29.14 13.72 10.56
N ARG A 429 28.82 13.82 11.86
CA ARG A 429 28.49 15.12 12.46
C ARG A 429 29.76 15.96 12.51
N PHE A 430 29.69 17.21 12.05
CA PHE A 430 30.83 18.13 12.08
C PHE A 430 30.64 19.30 13.05
N VAL A 431 29.41 19.51 13.52
CA VAL A 431 29.06 20.51 14.53
C VAL A 431 27.82 20.06 15.30
N GLN A 432 27.70 20.48 16.56
CA GLN A 432 26.49 20.31 17.34
C GLN A 432 26.01 21.68 17.82
N MET A 433 25.15 22.30 17.03
CA MET A 433 24.73 23.69 17.26
C MET A 433 23.91 23.83 18.55
N THR A 434 23.22 22.77 18.97
CA THR A 434 22.44 22.76 20.21
C THR A 434 23.30 22.93 21.46
N GLU A 435 24.55 22.43 21.47
CA GLU A 435 25.49 22.67 22.59
C GLU A 435 25.93 24.14 22.67
N LEU A 436 25.81 24.87 21.55
CA LEU A 436 26.05 26.30 21.46
C LEU A 436 24.78 27.13 21.68
N GLY A 437 23.65 26.48 22.02
CA GLY A 437 22.36 27.12 22.26
C GLY A 437 21.58 27.49 20.99
N TRP A 438 22.00 26.98 19.82
CA TRP A 438 21.32 27.19 18.54
C TRP A 438 20.49 25.97 18.16
N TYR A 439 19.27 26.21 17.67
CA TYR A 439 18.33 25.16 17.27
C TYR A 439 17.97 25.32 15.80
N SER A 440 18.05 24.22 15.05
CA SER A 440 17.67 24.19 13.63
C SER A 440 16.14 24.29 13.50
N GLY A 441 15.65 24.96 12.46
CA GLY A 441 14.22 24.99 12.22
C GLY A 441 13.84 25.41 10.82
N ASP A 442 12.66 24.97 10.41
CA ASP A 442 12.02 25.37 9.16
C ASP A 442 10.68 26.04 9.48
N VAL A 443 10.57 27.31 9.08
CA VAL A 443 9.42 28.16 9.36
C VAL A 443 8.41 28.21 8.21
N HIS A 444 8.71 27.56 7.08
CA HIS A 444 7.95 27.63 5.83
C HIS A 444 7.85 26.25 5.18
N LEU A 445 7.24 25.30 5.89
CA LEU A 445 7.17 23.90 5.48
C LEU A 445 5.84 23.59 4.76
N HIS A 446 5.91 23.33 3.46
CA HIS A 446 4.78 22.92 2.61
C HIS A 446 4.59 21.40 2.56
N ARG A 447 4.21 20.79 3.69
CA ARG A 447 4.09 19.32 3.81
C ARG A 447 2.85 18.93 4.62
N PRO A 448 2.14 17.84 4.26
CA PRO A 448 1.02 17.35 5.05
C PRO A 448 1.44 17.04 6.49
N MET A 449 0.65 17.47 7.47
CA MET A 449 0.94 17.33 8.90
C MET A 449 1.34 15.89 9.31
N ALA A 450 0.74 14.86 8.70
CA ALA A 450 1.06 13.46 8.97
C ALA A 450 2.50 13.07 8.60
N GLU A 451 3.12 13.75 7.65
CA GLU A 451 4.48 13.47 7.20
C GLU A 451 5.53 14.20 8.06
N VAL A 452 5.18 15.38 8.56
CA VAL A 452 6.08 16.33 9.26
C VAL A 452 6.92 15.68 10.36
N PRO A 453 6.41 14.81 11.26
CA PRO A 453 7.24 14.17 12.27
C PRO A 453 8.43 13.41 11.68
N THR A 454 8.23 12.69 10.57
CA THR A 454 9.31 11.95 9.91
C THR A 454 10.30 12.91 9.27
N LEU A 455 9.82 13.99 8.65
CA LEU A 455 10.70 14.99 8.04
C LEU A 455 11.60 15.68 9.06
N LEU A 456 11.04 16.17 10.17
CA LEU A 456 11.82 16.80 11.25
C LEU A 456 12.93 15.88 11.74
N MET A 457 12.58 14.63 12.03
CA MET A 457 13.56 13.65 12.51
C MET A 457 14.61 13.31 11.45
N SER A 458 14.23 13.21 10.16
CA SER A 458 15.17 12.90 9.07
C SER A 458 16.12 14.04 8.73
N GLU A 459 15.70 15.28 8.97
CA GLU A 459 16.49 16.49 8.74
C GLU A 459 17.17 17.03 10.00
N ASP A 460 16.97 16.40 11.16
CA ASP A 460 17.40 16.92 12.48
C ASP A 460 16.95 18.37 12.71
N LEU A 461 15.71 18.69 12.32
CA LEU A 461 15.11 20.01 12.50
C LEU A 461 14.44 20.09 13.87
N ASN A 462 15.02 20.85 14.79
CA ASN A 462 14.49 20.99 16.15
C ASN A 462 13.10 21.64 16.18
N VAL A 463 12.81 22.55 15.25
CA VAL A 463 11.54 23.30 15.22
C VAL A 463 10.94 23.28 13.82
N GLY A 464 9.69 22.84 13.69
CA GLY A 464 8.96 22.82 12.41
C GLY A 464 7.64 23.59 12.46
N LEU A 465 7.40 24.47 11.48
CA LEU A 465 6.14 25.22 11.35
C LEU A 465 5.47 24.89 10.00
N PRO A 466 4.72 23.77 9.90
CA PRO A 466 3.97 23.42 8.69
C PRO A 466 2.91 24.46 8.35
N MET A 467 2.89 24.89 7.09
CA MET A 467 1.91 25.85 6.56
C MET A 467 0.57 25.16 6.31
N ASN A 468 -0.15 24.88 7.38
CA ASN A 468 -1.42 24.16 7.34
C ASN A 468 -2.61 25.03 6.93
N TYR A 469 -2.44 26.36 6.94
CA TYR A 469 -3.44 27.32 6.48
C TYR A 469 -2.85 28.14 5.33
N TRP A 470 -3.64 28.40 4.29
CA TRP A 470 -3.20 29.16 3.12
C TRP A 470 -4.28 30.16 2.72
N VAL A 471 -3.97 31.45 2.90
CA VAL A 471 -4.85 32.57 2.56
C VAL A 471 -4.46 33.14 1.21
N ARG A 472 -5.41 33.16 0.27
CA ARG A 472 -5.21 33.66 -1.09
C ARG A 472 -5.98 34.94 -1.41
N ASP A 473 -7.04 35.21 -0.66
CA ASP A 473 -7.76 36.49 -0.70
C ASP A 473 -7.61 37.23 0.62
N SER A 474 -7.43 38.55 0.55
CA SER A 474 -7.37 39.45 1.72
C SER A 474 -8.52 39.31 2.74
N ARG A 475 -9.69 38.77 2.34
CA ARG A 475 -10.87 38.58 3.19
C ARG A 475 -11.04 37.15 3.71
N GLU A 476 -10.22 36.22 3.23
CA GLU A 476 -10.28 34.84 3.68
C GLU A 476 -9.72 34.72 5.10
N ILE A 477 -10.46 34.01 5.96
CA ILE A 477 -10.04 33.75 7.34
C ILE A 477 -9.12 32.53 7.29
N PRO A 478 -7.87 32.60 7.82
CA PRO A 478 -6.91 31.49 7.75
C PRO A 478 -7.48 30.14 8.16
N ALA A 479 -8.22 30.09 9.26
CA ALA A 479 -8.81 28.86 9.80
C ALA A 479 -9.86 28.21 8.87
N ALA A 480 -10.35 28.90 7.85
CA ALA A 480 -11.27 28.35 6.85
C ALA A 480 -10.58 27.59 5.72
N SER A 481 -9.25 27.74 5.57
CA SER A 481 -8.46 27.20 4.45
C SER A 481 -7.79 25.84 4.74
N GLY A 482 -7.86 25.36 5.98
CA GLY A 482 -7.10 24.20 6.44
C GLY A 482 -7.83 23.38 7.52
N PRO A 483 -7.23 22.25 7.95
CA PRO A 483 -7.80 21.41 9.00
C PRO A 483 -7.84 22.16 10.34
N ALA A 484 -8.81 21.84 11.20
CA ALA A 484 -8.83 22.36 12.56
C ALA A 484 -7.70 21.73 13.38
N LEU A 485 -6.71 22.53 13.79
CA LEU A 485 -5.55 22.08 14.55
C LEU A 485 -5.50 22.75 15.93
N SER A 486 -4.98 22.02 16.92
CA SER A 486 -4.68 22.56 18.25
C SER A 486 -3.48 23.51 18.17
N PRO A 487 -3.46 24.64 18.90
CA PRO A 487 -2.29 25.52 19.00
C PRO A 487 -1.16 24.93 19.85
N GLU A 488 -1.42 23.86 20.59
CA GLU A 488 -0.44 23.24 21.48
C GLU A 488 0.76 22.67 20.70
N PRO A 489 2.00 22.85 21.20
CA PRO A 489 3.17 22.26 20.57
C PRO A 489 3.10 20.73 20.55
N VAL A 490 3.45 20.14 19.40
CA VAL A 490 3.53 18.69 19.23
C VAL A 490 4.98 18.26 19.28
N PHE A 491 5.39 17.64 20.39
CA PHE A 491 6.74 17.12 20.55
C PHE A 491 6.88 15.76 19.84
N VAL A 492 7.79 15.70 18.88
CA VAL A 492 8.16 14.46 18.16
C VAL A 492 9.24 13.70 18.92
N SER A 493 10.09 14.43 19.63
CA SER A 493 11.09 13.92 20.56
C SER A 493 11.36 14.97 21.64
N PRO A 494 12.18 14.68 22.67
CA PRO A 494 12.55 15.67 23.68
C PRO A 494 13.21 16.95 23.12
N THR A 495 13.72 16.92 21.88
CA THR A 495 14.45 18.03 21.25
C THR A 495 13.84 18.49 19.92
N HIS A 496 12.69 17.94 19.52
CA HIS A 496 12.04 18.23 18.24
C HIS A 496 10.56 18.55 18.47
N VAL A 497 10.14 19.75 18.06
CA VAL A 497 8.80 20.26 18.29
C VAL A 497 8.19 20.83 17.00
N ILE A 498 6.91 20.57 16.84
CA ILE A 498 6.09 21.11 15.76
C ILE A 498 5.15 22.15 16.35
N LEU A 499 5.10 23.32 15.72
CA LEU A 499 4.07 24.32 15.95
C LEU A 499 3.04 24.20 14.83
N PRO A 500 1.93 23.49 15.05
CA PRO A 500 1.04 23.04 13.97
C PRO A 500 0.21 24.18 13.37
N MET A 501 0.03 25.29 14.08
CA MET A 501 -0.70 26.46 13.59
C MET A 501 0.26 27.47 12.96
N ASN A 502 0.42 27.39 11.64
CA ASN A 502 1.12 28.38 10.85
C ASN A 502 0.36 28.67 9.55
N THR A 503 0.37 29.93 9.13
CA THR A 503 -0.44 30.42 8.00
C THR A 503 0.46 30.99 6.92
N GLU A 504 0.26 30.54 5.70
CA GLU A 504 0.74 31.22 4.51
C GLU A 504 -0.22 32.33 4.11
N TYR A 505 0.33 33.54 3.93
CA TYR A 505 -0.36 34.63 3.27
C TYR A 505 0.27 34.84 1.91
N GLU A 506 -0.37 34.31 0.87
CA GLU A 506 0.03 34.49 -0.52
C GLU A 506 -1.15 35.11 -1.29
N ILE A 507 -1.26 36.43 -1.16
CA ILE A 507 -2.45 37.16 -1.58
C ILE A 507 -2.46 37.39 -3.11
N PHE A 508 -3.26 36.61 -3.81
CA PHE A 508 -3.50 36.78 -5.25
C PHE A 508 -4.66 37.74 -5.54
N SER A 509 -5.59 37.91 -4.61
CA SER A 509 -6.72 38.83 -4.76
C SER A 509 -7.01 39.66 -3.51
N VAL A 510 -7.49 40.87 -3.73
CA VAL A 510 -8.01 41.75 -2.69
C VAL A 510 -9.50 41.91 -2.92
N ALA A 511 -10.32 41.54 -1.93
CA ALA A 511 -11.76 41.69 -2.02
C ALA A 511 -12.42 40.95 -3.21
N GLY A 512 -11.85 39.83 -3.65
CA GLY A 512 -12.28 39.09 -4.84
C GLY A 512 -11.81 39.71 -6.17
N GLN A 513 -11.03 40.79 -6.13
CA GLN A 513 -10.40 41.38 -7.31
C GLN A 513 -8.94 40.95 -7.37
N SER A 514 -8.53 40.38 -8.50
CA SER A 514 -7.13 40.02 -8.74
C SER A 514 -6.22 41.22 -8.49
N SER A 515 -5.20 41.04 -7.65
CA SER A 515 -4.10 41.98 -7.55
C SER A 515 -3.25 41.82 -8.81
N LEU A 516 -2.80 42.93 -9.41
CA LEU A 516 -2.20 43.05 -10.74
C LEU A 516 -0.87 42.27 -10.99
N ALA A 517 -0.54 41.24 -10.21
CA ALA A 517 0.70 40.47 -10.32
C ALA A 517 0.81 39.63 -11.62
N ASP A 518 -0.28 39.36 -12.34
CA ASP A 518 -0.26 38.68 -13.65
C ASP A 518 0.37 39.52 -14.79
N LYS A 519 0.78 40.77 -14.53
CA LYS A 519 1.32 41.69 -15.57
C LYS A 519 2.84 41.75 -15.67
N ILE A 520 3.60 41.05 -14.83
CA ILE A 520 5.06 40.96 -15.01
C ILE A 520 5.39 39.71 -15.82
N ARG A 521 4.98 39.69 -17.09
CA ARG A 521 5.73 38.92 -18.09
C ARG A 521 7.03 39.68 -18.31
N VAL A 522 8.16 39.05 -17.99
CA VAL A 522 9.46 39.48 -18.50
C VAL A 522 9.31 39.54 -20.03
N PRO A 523 9.54 40.69 -20.68
CA PRO A 523 9.53 40.73 -22.13
C PRO A 523 10.60 39.76 -22.63
N GLU A 524 10.26 38.92 -23.61
CA GLU A 524 11.25 38.18 -24.39
C GLU A 524 12.34 39.15 -24.82
N MET A 525 13.58 38.90 -24.39
CA MET A 525 14.72 39.56 -25.00
C MET A 525 14.87 38.95 -26.39
N ASP A 526 14.54 39.77 -27.39
CA ASP A 526 14.78 39.50 -28.80
C ASP A 526 16.28 39.26 -29.02
N PRO A 527 16.69 38.12 -29.60
CA PRO A 527 18.09 37.86 -29.91
C PRO A 527 18.44 38.49 -31.27
N GLU A 528 18.84 39.76 -31.25
CA GLU A 528 19.73 40.35 -32.28
C GLU A 528 21.14 40.55 -31.74
#